data_AF-A0A961SEW0-F1
#
_entry.id   AF-A0A961SEW0-F1
#
_cell.length_a   1.000
_cell.length_b   1.000
_cell.length_c   1.000
_cell.angle_alpha   90.00
_cell.angle_beta   90.00
_cell.angle_gamma   90.00
#
_symmetry.space_group_name_H-M   'P 1'
#
loop_
_entity.id
_entity.type
_entity.pdbx_description
1 polymer ?
#
loop_
_entity_poly.entity_id
_entity_poly.type
_entity_poly.pdbx_seq_one_letter_code
_entity_poly.pdbx_strand_id
1 'polypeptide(L)'
;MSLRIQVFLIPSKPELLWYGHLKYAGKALWIVVLVSWGIAFFEYWLAVPANRIGHQVYSAAQLKTIQEVITLTVFVVFSTFYLREGISINTLLGFALILAGAALVFRG
;
A
#
# COMPACT_ATOMS: atom_id res chain seq x y z
N MET A 1 9.68 -15.50 22.23
CA MET A 1 9.85 -16.06 20.87
C MET A 1 8.97 -15.27 19.91
N SER A 2 9.45 -14.45 18.98
CA SER A 2 10.76 -13.89 18.69
C SER A 2 10.45 -12.56 18.00
N LEU A 3 11.24 -11.53 18.31
CA LEU A 3 11.17 -10.20 17.70
C LEU A 3 11.37 -10.30 16.17
N ARG A 4 10.28 -10.46 15.43
CA ARG A 4 10.24 -10.11 14.01
C ARG A 4 9.33 -8.91 13.88
N ILE A 5 9.90 -7.77 14.24
CA ILE A 5 9.58 -6.48 13.62
C ILE A 5 9.92 -6.64 12.13
N GLN A 6 9.08 -7.36 11.40
CA GLN A 6 9.00 -7.12 9.97
C GLN A 6 8.29 -5.78 9.88
N VAL A 7 9.11 -4.78 9.56
CA VAL A 7 8.72 -3.51 8.96
C VAL A 7 7.84 -3.86 7.77
N PHE A 8 6.57 -4.12 8.03
CA PHE A 8 5.55 -4.12 7.02
C PHE A 8 5.00 -2.70 7.00
N LEU A 9 5.85 -1.82 6.48
CA LEU A 9 5.42 -0.50 6.04
C LEU A 9 4.35 -0.76 4.99
N ILE A 10 3.13 -0.44 5.40
CA ILE A 10 1.94 -0.43 4.57
C ILE A 10 2.32 0.33 3.30
N PRO A 11 2.22 -0.28 2.11
CA PRO A 11 2.48 0.45 0.89
C PRO A 11 1.22 1.22 0.50
N SER A 12 0.57 1.91 1.43
CA SER A 12 -0.50 2.88 1.19
C SER A 12 -0.01 4.31 1.44
N LYS A 13 1.33 4.48 1.55
CA LYS A 13 2.00 5.78 1.57
C LYS A 13 1.26 6.67 0.59
N PRO A 14 0.79 7.86 0.98
CA PRO A 14 0.01 8.70 0.10
C PRO A 14 0.83 8.86 -1.17
N GLU A 15 0.43 8.17 -2.24
CA GLU A 15 1.18 8.16 -3.49
C GLU A 15 1.26 9.60 -4.02
N LEU A 16 0.27 10.41 -3.60
CA LEU A 16 0.19 11.86 -3.66
C LEU A 16 1.40 12.62 -3.09
N LEU A 17 2.06 12.19 -2.02
CA LEU A 17 3.22 12.90 -1.46
C LEU A 17 4.55 12.31 -1.94
N TRP A 18 4.63 10.99 -2.09
CA TRP A 18 5.86 10.32 -2.54
C TRP A 18 6.11 10.51 -4.04
N TYR A 19 5.08 10.55 -4.88
CA TYR A 19 5.22 10.91 -6.30
C TYR A 19 4.81 12.36 -6.58
N GLY A 20 4.04 13.02 -5.71
CA GLY A 20 3.71 14.44 -5.89
C GLY A 20 4.92 15.38 -5.82
N HIS A 21 5.97 15.03 -5.08
CA HIS A 21 7.22 15.81 -5.10
C HIS A 21 7.91 15.81 -6.48
N LEU A 22 7.67 14.81 -7.35
CA LEU A 22 8.15 14.79 -8.74
C LEU A 22 7.49 15.88 -9.58
N LYS A 23 6.26 16.28 -9.21
CA LYS A 23 5.51 17.38 -9.83
C LYS A 23 5.81 18.74 -9.18
N TYR A 24 6.34 18.75 -7.96
CA TYR A 24 6.65 19.94 -7.16
C TYR A 24 8.09 19.91 -6.62
N ALA A 25 9.08 19.81 -7.51
CA ALA A 25 10.50 19.76 -7.18
C ALA A 25 11.03 20.97 -6.36
N GLY A 26 10.24 22.05 -6.24
CA GLY A 26 10.57 23.25 -5.46
C GLY A 26 10.05 23.27 -4.01
N LYS A 27 9.34 22.23 -3.53
CA LYS A 27 8.88 22.13 -2.14
C LYS A 27 10.01 21.57 -1.26
N ALA A 28 10.21 22.15 -0.08
CA ALA A 28 11.26 21.71 0.83
C ALA A 28 11.00 20.26 1.29
N LEU A 29 11.97 19.37 1.04
CA LEU A 29 11.87 17.93 1.30
C LEU A 29 11.46 17.61 2.75
N TRP A 30 11.91 18.42 3.71
CA TRP A 30 11.56 18.22 5.12
C TRP A 30 10.06 18.35 5.39
N ILE A 31 9.32 19.22 4.68
CA ILE A 31 7.86 19.35 4.82
C ILE A 31 7.18 18.09 4.31
N VAL A 32 7.61 17.58 3.16
CA VAL A 32 7.07 16.35 2.56
C VAL A 32 7.30 15.17 3.50
N VAL A 33 8.49 15.07 4.10
CA VAL A 33 8.83 14.01 5.07
C VAL A 33 7.95 14.10 6.32
N LEU A 34 7.84 15.28 6.94
CA LEU A 34 7.05 15.45 8.17
C LEU A 34 5.57 15.17 7.97
N VAL A 35 4.98 15.64 6.86
CA VAL A 35 3.57 15.37 6.55
C VAL A 35 3.36 13.87 6.27
N SER A 36 4.29 13.22 5.56
CA SER A 36 4.22 11.76 5.32
C SER A 36 4.28 10.97 6.62
N TRP A 37 5.14 11.37 7.56
CA TRP A 37 5.24 10.74 8.89
C TRP A 37 3.98 10.95 9.73
N GLY A 38 3.39 12.14 9.67
CA GLY A 38 2.12 12.44 10.35
C GLY A 38 0.99 11.54 9.86
N ILE A 39 0.84 11.38 8.54
CA ILE A 39 -0.20 10.51 7.95
C ILE A 39 0.05 9.03 8.33
N ALA A 40 1.30 8.57 8.20
CA ALA A 40 1.67 7.20 8.54
C ALA A 40 1.40 6.85 10.02
N PHE A 41 1.54 7.83 10.92
CA PHE A 41 1.23 7.64 12.34
C PHE A 41 -0.25 7.32 12.59
N PHE A 42 -1.17 8.08 12.00
CA PHE A 42 -2.61 7.84 12.15
C PHE A 42 -3.05 6.56 11.46
N GLU A 43 -2.49 6.27 10.30
CA GLU A 43 -2.77 5.03 9.59
C GLU A 43 -2.33 3.81 10.40
N TYR A 44 -1.16 3.86 11.04
CA TYR A 44 -0.68 2.80 11.92
C TYR A 44 -1.65 2.55 13.09
N TRP A 45 -2.19 3.63 13.68
CA TRP A 45 -3.19 3.54 14.75
C TRP A 45 -4.48 2.84 14.33
N LEU A 46 -4.86 2.92 13.05
CA LEU A 46 -6.02 2.21 12.51
C LEU A 46 -5.67 0.77 12.08
N ALA A 47 -4.48 0.58 11.50
CA ALA A 47 -4.04 -0.70 10.98
C ALA A 47 -3.81 -1.74 12.08
N VAL A 48 -3.25 -1.36 13.23
CA VAL A 48 -3.01 -2.28 14.35
C VAL A 48 -4.30 -2.92 14.89
N PRO A 49 -5.35 -2.16 15.28
CA PRO A 49 -6.61 -2.76 15.74
C PRO A 49 -7.31 -3.53 14.61
N ALA A 50 -7.29 -3.03 13.37
CA ALA A 50 -7.88 -3.74 12.23
C ALA A 50 -7.24 -5.12 12.01
N ASN A 51 -5.92 -5.22 12.06
CA ASN A 51 -5.22 -6.49 11.90
C ASN A 51 -5.45 -7.44 13.09
N ARG A 52 -5.60 -6.91 14.31
CA ARG A 52 -5.93 -7.74 15.48
C ARG A 52 -7.34 -8.34 15.38
N ILE A 53 -8.31 -7.57 14.93
CA ILE A 53 -9.69 -8.04 14.71
C ILE A 53 -9.70 -9.01 13.52
N GLY A 54 -9.04 -8.65 12.42
CA GLY A 54 -8.97 -9.50 11.22
C GLY A 54 -8.31 -10.85 11.46
N HIS A 55 -7.32 -10.93 12.35
CA HIS A 55 -6.63 -12.19 12.69
C HIS A 55 -7.53 -13.19 13.43
N GLN A 56 -8.73 -12.80 13.86
CA GLN A 56 -9.72 -13.74 14.39
C GLN A 56 -10.37 -14.60 13.30
N VAL A 57 -10.34 -14.13 12.04
CA VAL A 57 -11.02 -14.77 10.90
C VAL A 57 -10.03 -15.20 9.81
N TYR A 58 -8.97 -14.41 9.61
CA TYR A 58 -8.00 -14.61 8.54
C TYR A 58 -6.61 -14.95 9.10
N SER A 59 -5.85 -15.74 8.34
CA SER A 59 -4.44 -15.97 8.66
C SER A 59 -3.60 -14.70 8.45
N ALA A 60 -2.43 -14.62 9.08
CA ALA A 60 -1.50 -13.51 8.86
C ALA A 60 -1.14 -13.34 7.36
N ALA A 61 -1.02 -14.44 6.62
CA ALA A 61 -0.77 -14.42 5.18
C ALA A 61 -1.94 -13.84 4.39
N GLN A 62 -3.18 -14.18 4.75
CA GLN A 62 -4.37 -13.64 4.11
C GLN A 62 -4.53 -12.14 4.38
N LEU A 63 -4.37 -11.68 5.64
CA LEU A 63 -4.42 -10.26 5.99
C LEU A 63 -3.39 -9.44 5.21
N LYS A 64 -2.16 -9.97 5.13
CA LYS A 64 -1.07 -9.39 4.34
C LYS A 64 -1.46 -9.25 2.86
N THR A 65 -2.05 -10.29 2.29
CA THR A 65 -2.52 -10.29 0.90
C THR A 65 -3.62 -9.27 0.67
N ILE A 66 -4.62 -9.17 1.56
CA ILE A 66 -5.67 -8.13 1.48
C ILE A 66 -5.03 -6.75 1.41
N GLN A 67 -4.04 -6.51 2.27
CA GLN A 67 -3.37 -5.22 2.34
C GLN A 67 -2.64 -4.86 1.04
N GLU A 68 -1.89 -5.81 0.46
CA GLU A 68 -1.19 -5.60 -0.82
C GLU A 68 -2.16 -5.35 -1.98
N VAL A 69 -3.30 -6.07 -2.01
CA VAL A 69 -4.34 -5.86 -3.03
C VAL A 69 -4.94 -4.46 -2.93
N ILE A 70 -5.24 -3.99 -1.71
CA ILE A 70 -5.76 -2.64 -1.48
C ILE A 70 -4.72 -1.60 -1.93
N THR A 71 -3.48 -1.75 -1.49
CA THR A 71 -2.37 -0.88 -1.90
C THR A 71 -2.28 -0.76 -3.42
N LEU A 72 -2.21 -1.90 -4.12
CA LEU A 72 -1.98 -1.88 -5.57
C LEU A 72 -3.18 -1.27 -6.29
N THR A 73 -4.38 -1.50 -5.79
CA THR A 73 -5.59 -0.88 -6.34
C THR A 73 -5.54 0.64 -6.21
N VAL A 74 -5.19 1.15 -5.03
CA VAL A 74 -5.05 2.61 -4.80
C VAL A 74 -3.95 3.18 -5.70
N PHE A 75 -2.80 2.50 -5.80
CA PHE A 75 -1.69 2.90 -6.66
C PHE A 75 -2.08 3.02 -8.13
N VAL A 76 -2.84 2.07 -8.65
CA VAL A 76 -3.30 2.11 -10.06
C VAL A 76 -4.20 3.30 -10.30
N VAL A 77 -5.17 3.53 -9.40
CA VAL A 77 -6.07 4.68 -9.48
C VAL A 77 -5.24 5.97 -9.42
N PHE A 78 -4.31 6.07 -8.50
CA PHE A 78 -3.44 7.23 -8.37
C PHE A 78 -2.56 7.47 -9.60
N SER A 79 -1.84 6.47 -10.10
CA SER A 79 -0.99 6.59 -11.29
C SER A 79 -1.81 7.03 -12.51
N THR A 80 -2.99 6.45 -12.70
CA THR A 80 -3.85 6.76 -13.85
C THR A 80 -4.43 8.18 -13.76
N PHE A 81 -5.01 8.56 -12.62
CA PHE A 81 -5.74 9.82 -12.49
C PHE A 81 -4.85 11.01 -12.11
N TYR A 82 -3.84 10.80 -11.27
CA TYR A 82 -2.97 11.87 -10.76
C TYR A 82 -1.71 12.06 -11.59
N LEU A 83 -0.99 10.98 -11.91
CA LEU A 83 0.22 11.04 -12.72
C LEU A 83 -0.07 11.09 -14.23
N ARG A 84 -1.28 10.68 -14.65
CA ARG A 84 -1.68 10.56 -16.07
C ARG A 84 -0.77 9.62 -16.86
N GLU A 85 -0.24 8.60 -16.19
CA GLU A 85 0.51 7.54 -16.85
C GLU A 85 -0.47 6.58 -17.51
N GLY A 86 -0.25 6.28 -18.79
CA GLY A 86 -1.08 5.32 -19.51
C GLY A 86 -0.83 3.91 -19.00
N ILE A 87 -1.89 3.19 -18.62
CA ILE A 87 -1.78 1.79 -18.23
C ILE A 87 -1.42 0.95 -19.46
N SER A 88 -0.22 0.36 -19.47
CA SER A 88 0.17 -0.56 -20.53
C SER A 88 -0.50 -1.93 -20.36
N ILE A 89 -0.68 -2.67 -21.46
CA ILE A 89 -1.21 -4.04 -21.42
C ILE A 89 -0.37 -4.93 -20.49
N ASN A 90 0.96 -4.77 -20.50
CA ASN A 90 1.85 -5.51 -19.60
C ASN A 90 1.58 -5.19 -18.13
N THR A 91 1.19 -3.95 -17.82
CA THR A 91 0.82 -3.53 -16.46
C THR A 91 -0.48 -4.20 -16.02
N LEU A 92 -1.48 -4.27 -16.89
CA LEU A 92 -2.73 -4.98 -16.63
C LEU A 92 -2.50 -6.49 -16.43
N LEU A 93 -1.68 -7.11 -17.28
CA LEU A 93 -1.31 -8.53 -17.14
C LEU A 93 -0.55 -8.79 -15.83
N GLY A 94 0.36 -7.90 -15.45
CA GLY A 94 1.05 -7.95 -14.16
C GLY A 94 0.07 -7.93 -12.98
N PHE A 95 -0.89 -7.01 -12.97
CA PHE A 95 -1.91 -6.96 -11.92
C PHE A 95 -2.83 -8.18 -11.92
N ALA A 96 -3.19 -8.71 -13.09
CA ALA A 96 -3.98 -9.94 -13.19
C ALA A 96 -3.24 -11.13 -12.54
N LEU A 97 -1.93 -11.25 -12.74
CA LEU A 97 -1.12 -12.28 -12.08
C LEU A 97 -1.05 -12.10 -10.56
N ILE A 98 -0.95 -10.86 -10.08
CA ILE A 98 -0.97 -10.57 -8.65
C ILE A 98 -2.32 -10.94 -8.03
N LEU A 99 -3.44 -10.61 -8.69
CA LEU A 99 -4.78 -11.00 -8.25
C LEU A 99 -4.97 -12.52 -8.24
N ALA A 100 -4.44 -13.23 -9.25
CA ALA A 100 -4.45 -14.69 -9.27
C ALA A 100 -3.64 -15.28 -8.11
N GLY A 101 -2.46 -14.72 -7.83
CA GLY A 101 -1.65 -15.09 -6.66
C GLY A 101 -2.39 -14.85 -5.35
N ALA A 102 -3.07 -13.70 -5.23
CA ALA A 102 -3.90 -13.40 -4.07
C ALA A 102 -5.00 -14.45 -3.88
N ALA A 103 -5.72 -14.82 -4.95
CA ALA A 103 -6.77 -15.84 -4.90
C ALA A 103 -6.25 -17.22 -4.42
N LEU A 104 -5.02 -17.59 -4.77
CA LEU A 104 -4.39 -18.82 -4.28
C LEU A 104 -4.12 -18.77 -2.77
N VAL A 105 -3.73 -17.61 -2.21
CA VAL A 105 -3.50 -17.45 -0.76
C VAL A 105 -4.78 -17.62 0.06
N PHE A 106 -5.97 -17.40 -0.51
CA PHE A 106 -7.25 -17.67 0.16
C PHE A 106 -7.76 -19.10 -0.01
N ARG A 107 -7.11 -19.91 -0.84
CA ARG A 107 -7.48 -21.33 -1.08
C ARG A 107 -6.66 -22.33 -0.28
N GLY A 108 -5.51 -21.92 0.26
CA GLY A 108 -4.68 -22.70 1.18
C GLY A 108 -4.92 -22.29 2.62
#